data_AF-A0A968Q8B6-F1
#
_entry.id   AF-A0A968Q8B6-F1
#
_cell.length_a   1.000
_cell.length_b   1.000
_cell.length_c   1.000
_cell.angle_alpha   90.00
_cell.angle_beta   90.00
_cell.angle_gamma   90.00
#
_symmetry.space_group_name_H-M   'P 1'
#
loop_
_entity.id
_entity.type
_entity.pdbx_description
1 polymer ?
#
loop_
_entity_poly.entity_id
_entity_poly.type
_entity_poly.pdbx_seq_one_letter_code
_entity_poly.pdbx_strand_id
1 'polypeptide(L)'
;MTVVNIARRLPTKILDADIDSLNGLSTVERYLPIRSEATPEELKALYTAMRAKQQKETEMVVTLKAAVDAARQAEWEFHHAVLAMKESIRGQFGSDSDA
;
A
#
# COMPACT_ATOMS: atom_id res chain seq x y z
N MET A 1 27.10 17.09 -7.95
CA MET A 1 25.80 17.01 -7.24
C MET A 1 25.23 15.63 -7.51
N THR A 2 25.05 14.80 -6.48
CA THR A 2 24.37 13.51 -6.60
C THR A 2 22.91 13.76 -6.96
N VAL A 3 22.41 13.14 -8.03
CA VAL A 3 20.99 13.21 -8.39
C VAL A 3 20.20 12.46 -7.32
N VAL A 4 19.41 13.20 -6.53
CA VAL A 4 18.52 12.61 -5.53
C VAL A 4 17.36 11.95 -6.26
N ASN A 5 17.25 10.62 -6.15
CA ASN A 5 16.14 9.88 -6.75
C ASN A 5 14.95 9.84 -5.79
N ILE A 6 14.01 10.77 -5.99
CA ILE A 6 12.77 10.89 -5.20
C ILE A 6 11.67 9.88 -5.61
N ALA A 7 11.88 9.09 -6.67
CA ALA A 7 10.92 8.06 -7.07
C ALA A 7 10.98 6.82 -6.18
N ARG A 8 12.06 6.67 -5.39
CA ARG A 8 12.22 5.58 -4.42
C ARG A 8 11.89 6.07 -3.02
N ARG A 9 11.32 5.18 -2.21
CA ARG A 9 11.13 5.42 -0.78
C ARG A 9 12.49 5.71 -0.13
N LEU A 10 12.50 6.68 0.79
CA LEU A 10 13.66 6.96 1.61
C LEU A 10 14.04 5.70 2.42
N PRO A 11 15.32 5.32 2.51
CA PRO A 11 15.74 4.19 3.33
C PRO A 11 15.25 4.37 4.78
N THR A 12 14.69 3.31 5.37
CA THR A 12 14.10 3.35 6.72
C THR A 12 15.10 3.88 7.75
N LYS A 13 16.38 3.47 7.64
CA LYS A 13 17.45 3.96 8.52
C LYS A 13 17.62 5.48 8.51
N ILE A 14 17.46 6.13 7.35
CA ILE A 14 17.56 7.58 7.25
C ILE A 14 16.32 8.20 7.85
N LEU A 15 15.14 7.66 7.51
CA LEU A 15 13.88 8.18 8.03
C LEU A 15 13.78 8.10 9.56
N ASP A 16 14.23 6.98 10.14
CA ASP A 16 14.25 6.80 11.60
C ASP A 16 15.21 7.80 12.25
N ALA A 17 16.39 8.01 11.68
CA ALA A 17 17.34 9.02 12.16
C ALA A 17 16.76 10.45 12.08
N ASP A 18 16.01 10.78 11.02
CA ASP A 18 15.33 12.07 10.88
C ASP A 18 14.24 12.25 11.94
N ILE A 19 13.48 11.18 12.24
CA ILE A 19 12.46 11.18 13.29
C ILE A 19 13.09 11.35 14.68
N ASP A 20 14.18 10.64 14.95
CA ASP A 20 14.92 10.78 16.21
C ASP A 20 15.47 12.20 16.38
N SER A 21 15.99 12.78 15.30
CA SER A 21 16.46 14.18 15.29
C SER A 21 15.32 15.17 15.57
N LEU A 22 14.15 14.95 14.98
CA LEU A 22 12.96 15.78 15.25
C LEU A 22 12.48 15.64 16.70
N ASN A 23 12.48 14.44 17.26
CA ASN A 23 12.10 14.20 18.66
C ASN A 23 13.09 14.87 19.63
N GLY A 24 14.38 14.79 19.30
CA GLY A 24 15.47 15.44 20.03
C GLY A 24 15.46 16.96 19.94
N LEU A 25 14.73 17.56 18.99
CA LEU A 25 14.66 19.03 18.85
C LEU A 25 14.18 19.72 20.13
N SER A 26 13.34 19.04 20.92
CA SER A 26 12.85 19.54 22.21
C SER A 26 13.95 19.81 23.24
N THR A 27 15.13 19.19 23.10
CA THR A 27 16.27 19.38 24.01
C THR A 27 17.16 20.55 23.61
N VAL A 28 16.94 21.15 22.43
CA VAL A 28 17.75 22.27 21.94
C VAL A 28 17.18 23.58 22.49
N GLU A 29 17.81 24.11 23.52
CA GLU A 29 17.41 25.40 24.09
C GLU A 29 17.58 26.53 23.06
N ARG A 30 16.60 27.44 23.01
CA ARG A 30 16.63 28.67 22.19
C ARG A 30 16.82 28.40 20.68
N TYR A 31 16.33 27.27 20.18
CA TYR A 31 16.30 26.99 18.74
C TYR A 31 15.45 28.04 18.00
N LEU A 32 16.10 28.88 17.19
CA LEU A 32 15.48 29.96 16.42
C LEU A 32 15.91 29.84 14.94
N PRO A 33 15.18 29.07 14.12
CA PRO A 33 15.54 28.86 12.73
C PRO A 33 15.28 30.12 11.90
N ILE A 34 16.23 30.45 11.01
CA ILE A 34 16.09 31.53 10.02
C ILE A 34 15.17 31.09 8.87
N ARG A 35 15.16 29.79 8.58
CA ARG A 35 14.38 29.19 7.50
C ARG A 35 13.02 28.75 8.01
N SER A 36 11.95 29.15 7.32
CA SER A 36 10.57 28.83 7.70
C SER A 36 10.30 27.33 7.72
N GLU A 37 10.92 26.58 6.80
CA GLU A 37 10.77 25.13 6.71
C GLU A 37 11.41 24.36 7.89
N ALA A 38 12.32 25.01 8.62
CA ALA A 38 13.02 24.40 9.75
C ALA A 38 12.38 24.75 11.10
N THR A 39 11.21 25.41 11.09
CA THR A 39 10.46 25.73 12.31
C THR A 39 9.92 24.45 12.97
N PRO A 40 9.87 24.39 14.32
CA PRO A 40 9.30 23.23 15.01
C PRO A 40 7.87 22.89 14.57
N GLU A 41 7.07 23.92 14.27
CA GLU A 41 5.70 23.80 13.80
C GLU A 41 5.65 23.14 12.42
N GLU A 42 6.44 23.64 11.46
CA GLU A 42 6.45 23.11 10.10
C GLU A 42 7.02 21.68 10.06
N LEU A 43 8.08 21.39 10.82
CA LEU A 43 8.63 20.04 10.91
C LEU A 43 7.62 19.04 11.48
N LYS A 44 6.83 19.43 12.49
CA LYS A 44 5.73 18.60 13.02
C LYS A 44 4.60 18.43 12.02
N ALA A 45 4.26 19.46 11.26
CA ALA A 45 3.25 19.39 10.21
C ALA A 45 3.69 18.42 9.10
N LEU A 46 4.93 18.50 8.64
CA LEU A 46 5.52 17.60 7.65
C LEU A 46 5.58 16.15 8.15
N TYR A 47 5.97 15.94 9.41
CA TYR A 47 5.97 14.61 10.03
C TYR A 47 4.55 14.00 10.06
N THR A 48 3.57 14.79 10.49
CA THR A 48 2.16 14.36 10.55
C THR A 48 1.60 14.03 9.17
N ALA A 49 1.87 14.90 8.18
CA ALA A 49 1.46 14.69 6.80
C ALA A 49 2.10 13.43 6.20
N MET A 50 3.38 13.18 6.48
CA MET A 50 4.08 11.96 6.06
C MET A 50 3.41 10.72 6.66
N ARG A 51 3.16 10.69 7.97
CA ARG A 51 2.52 9.55 8.64
C ARG A 51 1.12 9.29 8.11
N ALA A 52 0.33 10.34 7.89
CA ALA A 52 -1.00 10.22 7.30
C ALA A 52 -0.97 9.60 5.89
N LYS A 53 0.01 9.99 5.05
CA LYS A 53 0.18 9.42 3.71
C LYS A 53 0.63 7.96 3.75
N GLN A 54 1.55 7.61 4.65
CA GLN A 54 2.00 6.22 4.84
C GLN A 54 0.86 5.30 5.33
N GLN A 55 0.02 5.83 6.23
CA GLN A 55 -1.15 5.11 6.71
C GLN A 55 -2.14 4.84 5.58
N LYS A 56 -2.47 5.88 4.80
CA LYS A 56 -3.38 5.75 3.65
C LYS A 56 -2.86 4.77 2.58
N GLU A 57 -1.56 4.79 2.31
CA GLU A 57 -0.92 3.81 1.41
C GLU A 57 -1.13 2.38 1.91
N THR A 58 -0.92 2.14 3.21
CA THR A 58 -1.11 0.82 3.83
C THR A 58 -2.56 0.36 3.71
N GLU A 59 -3.52 1.26 3.99
CA GLU A 59 -4.95 0.98 3.83
C GLU A 59 -5.28 0.57 2.39
N MET A 60 -4.79 1.32 1.40
CA MET A 60 -5.02 1.01 -0.02
C MET A 60 -4.41 -0.33 -0.44
N VAL A 61 -3.24 -0.69 0.07
CA VAL A 61 -2.61 -2.00 -0.19
C VAL A 61 -3.47 -3.13 0.37
N VAL A 62 -4.00 -2.97 1.58
CA VAL A 62 -4.90 -3.95 2.20
C VAL A 62 -6.20 -4.09 1.40
N THR A 63 -6.81 -2.96 1.00
CA THR A 63 -8.02 -2.97 0.16
C THR A 63 -7.78 -3.64 -1.19
N LEU A 64 -6.66 -3.34 -1.86
CA LEU A 64 -6.29 -3.99 -3.11
C LEU A 64 -6.14 -5.49 -2.92
N LYS A 65 -5.45 -5.93 -1.86
CA LYS A 65 -5.28 -7.35 -1.56
C LYS A 65 -6.64 -8.04 -1.38
N ALA A 66 -7.55 -7.44 -0.62
CA ALA A 66 -8.90 -7.97 -0.42
C ALA A 66 -9.68 -8.08 -1.75
N ALA A 67 -9.59 -7.07 -2.61
CA ALA A 67 -10.24 -7.07 -3.92
C ALA A 67 -9.68 -8.18 -4.84
N VAL A 68 -8.35 -8.37 -4.82
CA VAL A 68 -7.68 -9.43 -5.58
C VAL A 68 -8.10 -10.81 -5.07
N ASP A 69 -8.19 -10.99 -3.75
CA ASP A 69 -8.62 -12.26 -3.17
C ASP A 69 -10.09 -12.57 -3.50
N ALA A 70 -10.96 -11.56 -3.49
CA ALA A 70 -12.36 -11.70 -3.92
C ALA A 70 -12.49 -12.05 -5.41
N ALA A 71 -11.67 -11.44 -6.28
CA ALA A 71 -11.65 -11.76 -7.71
C ALA A 71 -11.25 -13.23 -7.95
N ARG A 72 -10.19 -13.71 -7.27
CA ARG A 72 -9.77 -15.12 -7.36
C ARG A 72 -10.87 -16.08 -6.91
N GLN A 73 -11.58 -15.75 -5.83
CA GLN A 73 -12.69 -16.58 -5.36
C GLN A 73 -13.80 -16.67 -6.41
N ALA A 74 -14.18 -15.54 -7.02
CA ALA A 74 -15.18 -15.51 -8.08
C ALA A 74 -14.75 -16.29 -9.34
N GLU A 75 -13.46 -16.26 -9.69
CA GLU A 75 -12.92 -17.07 -10.80
C GLU A 75 -13.09 -18.57 -10.54
N TRP A 76 -12.82 -19.03 -9.32
CA TRP A 76 -12.99 -20.44 -8.95
C TRP A 76 -14.47 -20.85 -8.97
N GLU A 77 -15.35 -20.03 -8.42
CA GLU A 77 -16.80 -20.29 -8.44
C GLU A 77 -17.31 -20.41 -9.87
N PHE A 78 -16.90 -19.50 -10.76
CA PHE A 78 -17.22 -19.57 -12.17
C PHE A 78 -16.68 -20.85 -12.82
N HIS A 79 -15.42 -21.21 -12.56
CA HIS A 79 -14.83 -22.43 -13.09
C HIS A 79 -15.61 -23.69 -12.66
N HIS A 80 -15.97 -23.78 -11.38
CA HIS A 80 -16.77 -24.89 -10.86
C HIS A 80 -18.16 -24.97 -11.50
N ALA A 81 -18.82 -23.83 -11.69
CA ALA A 81 -20.11 -23.78 -12.37
C ALA A 81 -20.00 -24.29 -13.83
N VAL A 82 -18.94 -23.89 -14.54
CA VAL A 82 -18.67 -24.36 -15.92
C VAL A 82 -18.40 -25.87 -15.96
N LEU A 83 -17.65 -26.42 -15.00
CA LEU A 83 -17.45 -27.87 -14.92
C LEU A 83 -18.78 -28.60 -14.68
N ALA A 84 -19.60 -28.12 -13.75
CA ALA A 84 -20.90 -28.72 -13.47
C ALA A 84 -21.83 -28.69 -14.71
N MET A 85 -21.80 -27.59 -15.47
CA MET A 85 -22.51 -27.48 -16.74
C MET A 85 -22.04 -28.54 -17.75
N LYS A 86 -20.72 -28.69 -17.94
CA LYS A 86 -20.14 -29.68 -18.87
C LYS A 86 -20.53 -31.11 -18.48
N GLU A 87 -20.49 -31.44 -17.19
CA GLU A 87 -20.90 -32.75 -16.70
C GLU A 87 -22.41 -32.99 -16.86
N SER A 88 -23.24 -31.97 -16.67
CA SER A 88 -24.68 -32.05 -16.94
C SER A 88 -24.98 -32.34 -18.42
N ILE A 89 -24.26 -31.69 -19.34
CA ILE A 89 -24.37 -31.94 -20.79
C ILE A 89 -24.00 -33.40 -21.10
N ARG A 90 -22.86 -33.89 -20.57
CA ARG A 90 -22.45 -35.29 -20.75
C ARG A 90 -23.46 -36.28 -20.19
N GLY A 91 -24.05 -35.98 -19.03
CA GLY A 91 -25.09 -36.79 -18.41
C GLY A 91 -26.39 -36.85 -19.21
N GLN A 92 -26.75 -35.76 -19.88
CA GLN A 92 -27.97 -35.66 -20.69
C GLN A 92 -27.84 -36.30 -22.08
N PHE A 93 -26.69 -36.16 -22.74
CA PHE A 93 -26.51 -36.55 -24.14
C PHE A 93 -25.60 -37.79 -24.33
N GLY A 94 -24.95 -38.30 -23.28
CA GLY A 94 -24.03 -39.43 -23.37
C GLY A 94 -22.62 -39.05 -23.82
N SER A 95 -21.67 -39.98 -23.71
CA SER A 95 -20.25 -39.74 -24.02
C SER A 95 -19.93 -39.58 -25.51
N ASP A 96 -20.84 -40.00 -26.39
CA ASP A 96 -20.68 -40.00 -27.86
C ASP A 96 -21.69 -39.08 -28.56
N SER A 97 -21.99 -37.92 -27.98
CA SER A 97 -22.85 -36.94 -28.66
C SER A 97 -22.02 -36.10 -29.64
N ASP A 98 -22.19 -36.31 -30.95
CA ASP A 98 -21.62 -35.50 -32.06
C ASP A 98 -22.31 -34.12 -32.20
N ALA A 99 -22.55 -33.40 -31.10
CA ALA A 99 -23.20 -32.09 -31.08
C ALA A 99 -22.29 -31.01 -30.47
#